data_AF-A0A960DV97-F1
#
_entry.id   AF-A0A960DV97-F1
#
_cell.length_a   1.000
_cell.length_b   1.000
_cell.length_c   1.000
_cell.angle_alpha   90.00
_cell.angle_beta   90.00
_cell.angle_gamma   90.00
#
_symmetry.space_group_name_H-M   'P 1'
#
loop_
_entity.id
_entity.type
_entity.pdbx_description
1 polymer ?
#
loop_
_entity_poly.entity_id
_entity_poly.type
_entity_poly.pdbx_seq_one_letter_code
_entity_poly.pdbx_strand_id
1 'polypeptide(L)'
;MDGAGAGGELHVDVAVVGLGLIGSATLRELAAAGASRGAVVAGIGPAEPPVLAEHPGPFASHYDSGRITRHLDARYEWAVLATRAIARYGELEAMSGIDFHRPVGAVLAELDPERIASTITNADRVGSSVRVAGPEAPNPYAPLLAFPTGSTLLAEPGPAGHIDPRRMLAANLVVAGELGATIVREACTSLDRSATGGWRVTTAGGAQVRARTVVLAAGPHADELHPALPPLEVRAESVVLATLDDAEARRLAELPSVLARLPDHPVYGDLYLVPPTTYPDGSTRLKLGATSDPYRPLRTAGEKRAWMRGDAHSLELAGLRALVEDLVPGVRTTAWETKPCLITETPTDLPYLDHVDDGLVLAAGGNGYAAKSANAIGAVAARLALEGRWSDPVLDPAAFAAP
;
A
#
# COMPACT_ATOMS: atom_id res chain seq x y z
N MET A 1 -9.42 13.50 25.11
CA MET A 1 -10.11 13.19 26.38
C MET A 1 -9.57 11.85 26.83
N ASP A 2 -8.59 11.90 27.73
CA ASP A 2 -8.01 10.74 28.39
C ASP A 2 -8.99 10.22 29.43
N GLY A 3 -9.37 8.95 29.32
CA GLY A 3 -10.35 8.35 30.22
C GLY A 3 -10.85 6.98 29.78
N ALA A 4 -9.97 6.03 29.48
CA ALA A 4 -10.31 4.62 29.55
C ALA A 4 -9.62 4.05 30.80
N GLY A 5 -10.41 3.85 31.85
CA GLY A 5 -9.97 3.21 33.08
C GLY A 5 -9.45 1.79 32.82
N ALA A 6 -8.54 1.36 33.68
CA ALA A 6 -8.01 0.01 33.74
C ALA A 6 -9.14 -1.05 33.70
N GLY A 7 -9.08 -1.97 32.74
CA GLY A 7 -9.80 -3.25 32.76
C GLY A 7 -11.17 -3.34 32.08
N GLY A 8 -11.63 -2.31 31.34
CA GLY A 8 -12.90 -2.38 30.61
C GLY A 8 -12.80 -3.15 29.29
N GLU A 9 -13.71 -4.10 29.06
CA GLU A 9 -13.88 -4.79 27.79
C GLU A 9 -14.72 -3.93 26.83
N LEU A 10 -14.21 -3.64 25.63
CA LEU A 10 -14.94 -2.90 24.60
C LEU A 10 -15.80 -3.87 23.78
N HIS A 11 -17.09 -3.58 23.63
CA HIS A 11 -18.00 -4.37 22.79
C HIS A 11 -18.35 -3.60 21.52
N VAL A 12 -18.11 -4.21 20.36
CA VAL A 12 -18.42 -3.64 19.05
C VAL A 12 -19.13 -4.65 18.14
N ASP A 13 -19.78 -4.16 17.10
CA ASP A 13 -20.32 -5.02 16.04
C ASP A 13 -19.21 -5.54 15.14
N VAL A 14 -18.30 -4.64 14.73
CA VAL A 14 -17.20 -4.96 13.82
C VAL A 14 -15.88 -4.40 14.36
N ALA A 15 -14.85 -5.24 14.42
CA ALA A 15 -13.48 -4.80 14.70
C ALA A 15 -12.58 -4.96 13.47
N VAL A 16 -11.74 -3.97 13.19
CA VAL A 16 -10.69 -4.05 12.16
C VAL A 16 -9.34 -4.22 12.84
N VAL A 17 -8.66 -5.33 12.58
CA VAL A 17 -7.34 -5.65 13.15
C VAL A 17 -6.27 -5.39 12.10
N GLY A 18 -5.40 -4.42 12.38
CA GLY A 18 -4.39 -3.91 11.46
C GLY A 18 -4.83 -2.59 10.82
N LEU A 19 -4.30 -1.47 11.30
CA LEU A 19 -4.63 -0.13 10.81
C LEU A 19 -3.60 0.41 9.81
N GLY A 20 -3.17 -0.44 8.87
CA GLY A 20 -2.42 -0.02 7.70
C GLY A 20 -3.31 0.69 6.66
N LEU A 21 -2.82 0.85 5.42
CA LEU A 21 -3.59 1.52 4.37
C LEU A 21 -4.95 0.87 4.11
N ILE A 22 -5.00 -0.46 3.95
CA ILE A 22 -6.25 -1.19 3.70
C ILE A 22 -7.16 -1.11 4.93
N GLY A 23 -6.66 -1.45 6.11
CA GLY A 23 -7.49 -1.52 7.31
C GLY A 23 -7.99 -0.15 7.80
N SER A 24 -7.21 0.92 7.66
CA SER A 24 -7.70 2.28 7.96
C SER A 24 -8.82 2.70 7.02
N ALA A 25 -8.72 2.37 5.73
CA ALA A 25 -9.80 2.57 4.77
C ALA A 25 -11.04 1.71 5.09
N THR A 26 -10.85 0.43 5.43
CA THR A 26 -11.95 -0.44 5.88
C THR A 26 -12.64 0.13 7.10
N LEU A 27 -11.88 0.62 8.09
CA LEU A 27 -12.42 1.24 9.29
C LEU A 27 -13.29 2.46 8.94
N ARG A 28 -12.81 3.34 8.06
CA ARG A 28 -13.56 4.51 7.59
C ARG A 28 -14.89 4.12 6.94
N GLU A 29 -14.86 3.12 6.05
CA GLU A 29 -16.05 2.66 5.33
C GLU A 29 -17.06 1.98 6.26
N LEU A 30 -16.58 1.16 7.21
CA LEU A 30 -17.42 0.58 8.26
C LEU A 30 -18.01 1.65 9.18
N ALA A 31 -17.24 2.68 9.54
CA ALA A 31 -17.73 3.79 10.36
C ALA A 31 -18.82 4.59 9.64
N ALA A 32 -18.64 4.88 8.34
CA ALA A 32 -19.66 5.55 7.52
C ALA A 32 -20.97 4.74 7.46
N ALA A 33 -20.86 3.43 7.22
CA ALA A 33 -22.02 2.53 7.24
C ALA A 33 -22.65 2.44 8.62
N GLY A 34 -21.83 2.34 9.68
CA GLY A 34 -22.25 2.25 11.08
C GLY A 34 -22.99 3.50 11.54
N ALA A 35 -22.51 4.70 11.19
CA ALA A 35 -23.19 5.96 11.47
C ALA A 35 -24.62 6.00 10.91
N SER A 36 -24.86 5.36 9.75
CA SER A 36 -26.18 5.26 9.15
C SER A 36 -27.06 4.13 9.72
N ARG A 37 -26.46 3.07 10.27
CA ARG A 37 -27.15 1.82 10.68
C ARG A 37 -27.15 1.56 12.19
N GLY A 38 -26.48 2.40 12.98
CA GLY A 38 -26.30 2.23 14.43
C GLY A 38 -25.29 1.14 14.82
N ALA A 39 -24.36 0.76 13.93
CA ALA A 39 -23.34 -0.25 14.24
C ALA A 39 -22.12 0.39 14.92
N VAL A 40 -21.62 -0.24 15.98
CA VAL A 40 -20.42 0.19 16.71
C VAL A 40 -19.18 -0.45 16.09
N VAL A 41 -18.16 0.36 15.79
CA VAL A 41 -16.96 -0.10 15.08
C VAL A 41 -15.70 0.31 15.85
N ALA A 42 -14.73 -0.61 15.92
CA ALA A 42 -13.40 -0.32 16.46
C ALA A 42 -12.27 -0.72 15.49
N GLY A 43 -11.21 0.06 15.48
CA GLY A 43 -9.96 -0.24 14.79
C GLY A 43 -8.85 -0.51 15.80
N ILE A 44 -8.05 -1.57 15.59
CA ILE A 44 -6.95 -1.96 16.46
C ILE A 44 -5.66 -2.03 15.63
N GLY A 45 -4.66 -1.24 16.00
CA GLY A 45 -3.34 -1.32 15.38
C GLY A 45 -2.37 -0.27 15.94
N PRO A 46 -1.08 -0.59 16.07
CA PRO A 46 -0.10 0.31 16.66
C PRO A 46 0.19 1.49 15.72
N ALA A 47 0.80 2.53 16.28
CA ALA A 47 1.39 3.60 15.48
C ALA A 47 2.69 3.16 14.82
N GLU A 48 3.08 3.91 13.79
CA GLU A 48 4.43 3.82 13.25
C GLU A 48 5.43 4.08 14.39
N PRO A 49 6.41 3.18 14.60
CA PRO A 49 7.39 3.39 15.66
C PRO A 49 8.33 4.54 15.29
N PRO A 50 8.74 5.38 16.26
CA PRO A 50 9.63 6.51 16.00
C PRO A 50 11.04 6.06 15.56
N VAL A 51 11.46 4.87 16.02
CA VAL A 51 12.77 4.27 15.70
C VAL A 51 12.53 2.82 15.32
N LEU A 52 12.80 2.47 14.05
CA LEU A 52 12.57 1.11 13.57
C LEU A 52 13.41 0.09 14.35
N ALA A 53 14.72 0.34 14.51
CA ALA A 53 15.68 -0.59 15.10
C ALA A 53 15.34 -1.05 16.53
N GLU A 54 14.61 -0.22 17.29
CA GLU A 54 14.25 -0.47 18.68
C GLU A 54 12.84 -1.09 18.84
N HIS A 55 12.04 -1.11 17.76
CA HIS A 55 10.63 -1.53 17.83
C HIS A 55 10.47 -3.05 17.95
N PRO A 56 9.85 -3.56 19.03
CA PRO A 56 9.67 -5.01 19.21
C PRO A 56 8.44 -5.57 18.51
N GLY A 57 7.52 -4.71 18.07
CA GLY A 57 6.19 -5.08 17.57
C GLY A 57 6.14 -5.38 16.07
N PRO A 58 4.91 -5.47 15.50
CA PRO A 58 4.71 -5.61 14.07
C PRO A 58 5.08 -4.32 13.33
N PHE A 59 5.53 -4.46 12.08
CA PHE A 59 5.85 -3.37 11.16
C PHE A 59 4.80 -3.26 10.05
N ALA A 60 4.91 -2.23 9.21
CA ALA A 60 4.01 -2.05 8.08
C ALA A 60 4.76 -1.73 6.79
N SER A 61 4.11 -1.98 5.66
CA SER A 61 4.66 -1.78 4.31
C SER A 61 4.50 -0.35 3.76
N HIS A 62 4.23 0.64 4.61
CA HIS A 62 3.86 2.00 4.20
C HIS A 62 4.63 3.13 4.89
N TYR A 63 5.70 2.82 5.64
CA TYR A 63 6.51 3.81 6.39
C TYR A 63 7.39 4.67 5.48
N ASP A 64 6.74 5.50 4.68
CA ASP A 64 7.38 6.32 3.65
C ASP A 64 6.48 7.48 3.19
N SER A 65 7.00 8.40 2.38
CA SER A 65 6.26 9.55 1.84
C SER A 65 5.90 9.43 0.35
N GLY A 66 6.21 8.29 -0.29
CA GLY A 66 5.97 8.10 -1.71
C GLY A 66 5.48 6.69 -2.09
N ARG A 67 4.27 6.60 -2.64
CA ARG A 67 3.74 5.42 -3.35
C ARG A 67 3.08 5.86 -4.65
N ILE A 68 3.45 5.24 -5.76
CA ILE A 68 2.86 5.57 -7.07
C ILE A 68 1.36 5.24 -7.07
N THR A 69 0.56 6.12 -7.67
CA THR A 69 -0.85 5.89 -7.96
C THR A 69 -1.10 6.08 -9.45
N ARG A 70 -1.82 5.14 -10.07
CA ARG A 70 -1.99 5.06 -11.53
C ARG A 70 -3.19 4.20 -11.91
N HIS A 71 -3.91 4.57 -12.98
CA HIS A 71 -4.99 3.76 -13.54
C HIS A 71 -4.43 2.67 -14.44
N LEU A 72 -3.40 2.99 -15.23
CA LEU A 72 -2.84 2.09 -16.23
C LEU A 72 -2.32 0.84 -15.55
N ASP A 73 -2.88 -0.33 -15.87
CA ASP A 73 -2.46 -1.62 -15.33
C ASP A 73 -2.75 -2.74 -16.34
N ALA A 74 -1.81 -3.67 -16.50
CA ALA A 74 -2.00 -4.84 -17.36
C ALA A 74 -3.07 -5.78 -16.80
N ARG A 75 -3.32 -5.74 -15.48
CA ARG A 75 -4.35 -6.53 -14.83
C ARG A 75 -5.60 -5.69 -14.55
N TYR A 76 -6.74 -6.17 -15.04
CA TYR A 76 -7.98 -5.39 -15.05
C TYR A 76 -8.47 -5.04 -13.65
N GLU A 77 -8.40 -5.98 -12.71
CA GLU A 77 -8.85 -5.77 -11.32
C GLU A 77 -8.04 -4.65 -10.64
N TRP A 78 -6.74 -4.59 -10.88
CA TRP A 78 -5.88 -3.51 -10.37
C TRP A 78 -6.20 -2.15 -10.99
N ALA A 79 -6.59 -2.11 -12.28
CA ALA A 79 -7.05 -0.89 -12.94
C ALA A 79 -8.39 -0.40 -12.35
N VAL A 80 -9.35 -1.31 -12.13
CA VAL A 80 -10.66 -1.00 -11.52
C VAL A 80 -10.48 -0.47 -10.10
N LEU A 81 -9.72 -1.18 -9.27
CA LEU A 81 -9.49 -0.77 -7.88
C LEU A 81 -8.77 0.57 -7.78
N ALA A 82 -7.76 0.81 -8.62
CA ALA A 82 -7.05 2.08 -8.63
C ALA A 82 -7.96 3.23 -9.07
N THR A 83 -8.74 3.03 -10.14
CA THR A 83 -9.70 4.03 -10.64
C THR A 83 -10.70 4.43 -9.56
N ARG A 84 -11.28 3.45 -8.86
CA ARG A 84 -12.21 3.71 -7.75
C ARG A 84 -11.56 4.44 -6.58
N ALA A 85 -10.30 4.12 -6.25
CA ALA A 85 -9.58 4.77 -5.17
C ALA A 85 -9.24 6.22 -5.52
N ILE A 86 -8.65 6.46 -6.70
CA ILE A 86 -8.23 7.78 -7.19
C ILE A 86 -9.43 8.74 -7.28
N ALA A 87 -10.58 8.26 -7.77
CA ALA A 87 -11.80 9.05 -7.86
C ALA A 87 -12.28 9.63 -6.52
N ARG A 88 -11.85 9.06 -5.39
CA ARG A 88 -12.26 9.46 -4.04
C ARG A 88 -11.16 10.13 -3.22
N TYR A 89 -9.97 10.36 -3.79
CA TYR A 89 -8.88 11.01 -3.05
C TYR A 89 -9.24 12.43 -2.64
N GLY A 90 -9.70 13.27 -3.57
CA GLY A 90 -10.05 14.66 -3.27
C GLY A 90 -11.20 14.79 -2.25
N GLU A 91 -12.16 13.86 -2.25
CA GLU A 91 -13.21 13.78 -1.22
C GLU A 91 -12.59 13.53 0.16
N LEU A 92 -11.69 12.55 0.26
CA LEU A 92 -11.03 12.21 1.52
C LEU A 92 -10.14 13.34 2.03
N GLU A 93 -9.38 14.00 1.15
CA GLU A 93 -8.56 15.17 1.50
C GLU A 93 -9.44 16.30 2.04
N ALA A 94 -10.56 16.59 1.39
CA ALA A 94 -11.51 17.62 1.82
C ALA A 94 -12.16 17.31 3.18
N MET A 95 -12.56 16.05 3.40
CA MET A 95 -13.18 15.63 4.67
C MET A 95 -12.18 15.65 5.83
N SER A 96 -10.95 15.19 5.59
CA SER A 96 -9.93 15.07 6.64
C SER A 96 -9.12 16.34 6.89
N GLY A 97 -9.10 17.27 5.92
CA GLY A 97 -8.17 18.41 5.92
C GLY A 97 -6.70 18.01 5.71
N ILE A 98 -6.42 16.80 5.21
CA ILE A 98 -5.07 16.26 5.04
C ILE A 98 -4.83 15.95 3.56
N ASP A 99 -4.08 16.81 2.87
CA ASP A 99 -3.63 16.55 1.51
C ASP A 99 -2.61 15.40 1.50
N PHE A 100 -2.77 14.40 0.66
CA PHE A 100 -1.83 13.29 0.50
C PHE A 100 -1.53 12.95 -0.97
N HIS A 101 -2.30 13.45 -1.93
CA HIS A 101 -2.17 13.12 -3.34
C HIS A 101 -1.35 14.18 -4.11
N ARG A 102 -0.56 13.73 -5.08
CA ARG A 102 0.24 14.56 -5.98
C ARG A 102 0.00 14.09 -7.42
N PRO A 103 -0.86 14.77 -8.21
CA PRO A 103 -1.29 14.33 -9.53
C PRO A 103 -0.28 14.70 -10.64
N VAL A 104 0.95 14.19 -10.53
CA VAL A 104 2.08 14.51 -11.43
C VAL A 104 2.15 13.65 -12.71
N GLY A 105 1.16 12.78 -12.92
CA GLY A 105 1.15 11.79 -14.00
C GLY A 105 2.04 10.57 -13.72
N ALA A 106 1.92 9.57 -14.57
CA ALA A 106 2.73 8.36 -14.51
C ALA A 106 3.15 7.91 -15.92
N VAL A 107 4.33 7.29 -16.01
CA VAL A 107 4.84 6.63 -17.21
C VAL A 107 5.32 5.23 -16.90
N LEU A 108 4.89 4.27 -17.72
CA LEU A 108 5.32 2.88 -17.69
C LEU A 108 6.20 2.64 -18.93
N ALA A 109 7.43 2.21 -18.73
CA ALA A 109 8.30 1.67 -19.77
C ALA A 109 8.17 0.15 -19.79
N GLU A 110 7.46 -0.38 -20.78
CA GLU A 110 7.13 -1.79 -20.93
C GLU A 110 7.76 -2.36 -22.19
N LEU A 111 8.19 -3.62 -22.11
CA LEU A 111 8.88 -4.34 -23.19
C LEU A 111 8.03 -5.51 -23.70
N ASP A 112 7.10 -6.01 -22.90
CA ASP A 112 6.20 -7.12 -23.24
C ASP A 112 4.99 -6.63 -24.07
N PRO A 113 4.85 -7.06 -25.34
CA PRO A 113 3.74 -6.67 -26.21
C PRO A 113 2.35 -7.05 -25.66
N GLU A 114 2.22 -8.19 -24.97
CA GLU A 114 0.94 -8.64 -24.41
C GLU A 114 0.52 -7.77 -23.23
N ARG A 115 1.49 -7.38 -22.38
CA ARG A 115 1.25 -6.44 -21.28
C ARG A 115 0.94 -5.04 -21.77
N ILE A 116 1.59 -4.58 -22.84
CA ILE A 116 1.27 -3.30 -23.50
C ILE A 116 -0.19 -3.32 -23.98
N ALA A 117 -0.56 -4.34 -24.75
CA ALA A 117 -1.92 -4.48 -25.28
C ALA A 117 -2.97 -4.59 -24.16
N SER A 118 -2.68 -5.36 -23.10
CA SER A 118 -3.57 -5.50 -21.96
C SER A 118 -3.73 -4.18 -21.19
N THR A 119 -2.65 -3.43 -20.99
CA THR A 119 -2.68 -2.12 -20.33
C THR A 119 -3.54 -1.13 -21.09
N ILE A 120 -3.37 -1.05 -22.43
CA ILE A 120 -4.17 -0.17 -23.29
C ILE A 120 -5.65 -0.58 -23.26
N THR A 121 -5.94 -1.89 -23.38
CA THR A 121 -7.30 -2.42 -23.33
C THR A 121 -7.98 -2.11 -22.00
N ASN A 122 -7.28 -2.32 -20.88
CA ASN A 122 -7.82 -2.03 -19.56
C ASN A 122 -8.02 -0.53 -19.34
N ALA A 123 -7.11 0.32 -19.85
CA ALA A 123 -7.26 1.77 -19.80
C ALA A 123 -8.57 2.22 -20.46
N ASP A 124 -8.87 1.71 -21.66
CA ASP A 124 -10.14 1.98 -22.35
C ASP A 124 -11.36 1.53 -21.52
N ARG A 125 -11.31 0.30 -20.98
CA ARG A 125 -12.41 -0.26 -20.14
C ARG A 125 -12.70 0.55 -18.89
N VAL A 126 -11.68 1.16 -18.27
CA VAL A 126 -11.85 2.01 -17.07
C VAL A 126 -11.97 3.50 -17.41
N GLY A 127 -11.95 3.87 -18.70
CA GLY A 127 -12.05 5.25 -19.15
C GLY A 127 -10.82 6.12 -18.87
N SER A 128 -9.63 5.53 -18.74
CA SER A 128 -8.37 6.26 -18.57
C SER A 128 -7.71 6.54 -19.92
N SER A 129 -7.18 7.75 -20.08
CA SER A 129 -6.42 8.14 -21.26
C SER A 129 -4.98 7.63 -21.20
N VAL A 130 -4.50 7.05 -22.30
CA VAL A 130 -3.10 6.63 -22.46
C VAL A 130 -2.46 7.30 -23.67
N ARG A 131 -1.28 7.88 -23.49
CA ARG A 131 -0.38 8.29 -24.57
C ARG A 131 0.68 7.22 -24.77
N VAL A 132 0.85 6.77 -26.00
CA VAL A 132 1.81 5.72 -26.36
C VAL A 132 2.94 6.32 -27.18
N ALA A 133 4.19 6.05 -26.78
CA ALA A 133 5.37 6.28 -27.61
C ALA A 133 6.09 4.94 -27.80
N GLY A 134 6.13 4.45 -29.04
CA GLY A 134 6.79 3.19 -29.38
C GLY A 134 8.32 3.27 -29.30
N PRO A 135 9.02 2.13 -29.44
CA PRO A 135 10.48 2.05 -29.25
C PRO A 135 11.30 2.96 -30.17
N GLU A 136 10.81 3.21 -31.39
CA GLU A 136 11.48 4.06 -32.39
C GLU A 136 11.11 5.55 -32.27
N ALA A 137 10.18 5.90 -31.38
CA ALA A 137 9.74 7.28 -31.21
C ALA A 137 10.73 8.08 -30.34
N PRO A 138 10.88 9.40 -30.56
CA PRO A 138 11.66 10.24 -29.66
C PRO A 138 11.15 10.15 -28.22
N ASN A 139 12.06 9.98 -27.26
CA ASN A 139 11.71 9.96 -25.84
C ASN A 139 11.16 11.33 -25.41
N PRO A 140 9.87 11.45 -25.02
CA PRO A 140 9.25 12.73 -24.67
C PRO A 140 9.74 13.29 -23.33
N TYR A 141 10.50 12.52 -22.55
CA TYR A 141 11.06 12.93 -21.25
C TYR A 141 12.56 13.21 -21.31
N ALA A 142 13.18 13.15 -22.50
CA ALA A 142 14.57 13.52 -22.67
C ALA A 142 14.77 15.04 -22.46
N PRO A 143 15.90 15.48 -21.86
CA PRO A 143 17.01 14.67 -21.34
C PRO A 143 16.85 14.25 -19.86
N LEU A 144 15.68 14.45 -19.24
CA LEU A 144 15.49 14.24 -17.80
C LEU A 144 15.44 12.75 -17.41
N LEU A 145 14.83 11.92 -18.25
CA LEU A 145 14.72 10.47 -18.03
C LEU A 145 15.31 9.68 -19.19
N ALA A 146 16.02 8.60 -18.88
CA ALA A 146 16.48 7.60 -19.84
C ALA A 146 15.85 6.24 -19.52
N PHE A 147 15.00 5.76 -20.42
CA PHE A 147 14.31 4.47 -20.25
C PHE A 147 15.11 3.32 -20.88
N PRO A 148 14.86 2.06 -20.46
CA PRO A 148 15.46 0.89 -21.09
C PRO A 148 15.22 0.87 -22.61
N THR A 149 16.27 0.55 -23.38
CA THR A 149 16.22 0.50 -24.85
C THR A 149 15.11 -0.44 -25.32
N GLY A 150 14.37 -0.03 -26.35
CA GLY A 150 13.28 -0.83 -26.92
C GLY A 150 11.96 -0.75 -26.14
N SER A 151 11.89 0.04 -25.06
CA SER A 151 10.65 0.21 -24.30
C SER A 151 9.58 0.93 -25.12
N THR A 152 8.34 0.49 -24.99
CA THR A 152 7.17 1.31 -25.29
C THR A 152 6.77 2.08 -24.05
N LEU A 153 6.63 3.41 -24.17
CA LEU A 153 6.22 4.27 -23.07
C LEU A 153 4.70 4.45 -23.10
N LEU A 154 4.05 4.04 -22.01
CA LEU A 154 2.63 4.26 -21.75
C LEU A 154 2.48 5.33 -20.68
N ALA A 155 2.00 6.50 -21.06
CA ALA A 155 1.90 7.66 -20.17
C ALA A 155 0.45 8.05 -19.93
N GLU A 156 0.11 8.35 -18.67
CA GLU A 156 -1.16 8.95 -18.29
C GLU A 156 -0.91 10.26 -17.50
N PRO A 157 -1.73 11.31 -17.72
CA PRO A 157 -1.63 12.55 -16.96
C PRO A 157 -2.16 12.40 -15.53
N GLY A 158 -2.20 13.50 -14.77
CA GLY A 158 -3.02 13.57 -13.57
C GLY A 158 -4.46 13.11 -13.86
N PRO A 159 -5.11 12.35 -12.96
CA PRO A 159 -4.78 12.22 -11.54
C PRO A 159 -3.80 11.08 -11.18
N ALA A 160 -3.15 10.42 -12.14
CA ALA A 160 -2.01 9.57 -11.80
C ALA A 160 -0.87 10.40 -11.19
N GLY A 161 0.06 9.74 -10.51
CA GLY A 161 1.16 10.39 -9.80
C GLY A 161 1.59 9.59 -8.60
N HIS A 162 1.59 10.19 -7.42
CA HIS A 162 1.91 9.49 -6.17
C HIS A 162 1.08 10.00 -5.00
N ILE A 163 1.07 9.21 -3.93
CA ILE A 163 0.50 9.58 -2.64
C ILE A 163 1.59 9.54 -1.56
N ASP A 164 1.41 10.34 -0.51
CA ASP A 164 2.02 10.10 0.79
C ASP A 164 1.15 9.09 1.57
N PRO A 165 1.60 7.84 1.74
CA PRO A 165 0.78 6.81 2.37
C PRO A 165 0.57 7.03 3.88
N ARG A 166 1.49 7.70 4.59
CA ARG A 166 1.28 8.05 6.00
C ARG A 166 0.15 9.05 6.12
N ARG A 167 0.12 10.04 5.23
CA ARG A 167 -0.92 11.08 5.20
C ARG A 167 -2.27 10.51 4.76
N MET A 168 -2.30 9.59 3.78
CA MET A 168 -3.54 8.88 3.41
C MET A 168 -4.10 8.02 4.55
N LEU A 169 -3.23 7.32 5.30
CA LEU A 169 -3.63 6.60 6.52
C LEU A 169 -4.22 7.56 7.56
N ALA A 170 -3.52 8.67 7.84
CA ALA A 170 -3.98 9.66 8.79
C ALA A 170 -5.35 10.23 8.41
N ALA A 171 -5.56 10.56 7.12
CA ALA A 171 -6.83 11.03 6.58
C ALA A 171 -7.96 10.03 6.82
N ASN A 172 -7.72 8.75 6.55
CA ASN A 172 -8.69 7.68 6.83
C ASN A 172 -9.05 7.58 8.32
N LEU A 173 -8.06 7.63 9.21
CA LEU A 173 -8.29 7.52 10.65
C LEU A 173 -9.01 8.74 11.23
N VAL A 174 -8.71 9.96 10.76
CA VAL A 174 -9.42 11.19 11.15
C VAL A 174 -10.90 11.06 10.81
N VAL A 175 -11.22 10.77 9.54
CA VAL A 175 -12.61 10.65 9.09
C VAL A 175 -13.32 9.49 9.80
N ALA A 176 -12.66 8.35 10.00
CA ALA A 176 -13.25 7.24 10.75
C ALA A 176 -13.61 7.65 12.19
N GLY A 177 -12.74 8.39 12.88
CA GLY A 177 -13.00 8.89 14.23
C GLY A 177 -14.14 9.91 14.28
N GLU A 178 -14.22 10.82 13.33
CA GLU A 178 -15.33 11.78 13.19
C GLU A 178 -16.69 11.09 12.95
N LEU A 179 -16.66 9.94 12.26
CA LEU A 179 -17.82 9.07 12.05
C LEU A 179 -18.13 8.14 13.25
N GLY A 180 -17.39 8.28 14.36
CA GLY A 180 -17.67 7.59 15.62
C GLY A 180 -16.93 6.26 15.82
N ALA A 181 -15.96 5.91 14.98
CA ALA A 181 -15.14 4.73 15.22
C ALA A 181 -14.22 4.91 16.43
N THR A 182 -14.10 3.86 17.24
CA THR A 182 -13.09 3.81 18.32
C THR A 182 -11.76 3.34 17.76
N ILE A 183 -10.66 4.03 18.07
CA ILE A 183 -9.31 3.66 17.61
C ILE A 183 -8.44 3.26 18.81
N VAL A 184 -8.00 2.00 18.83
CA VAL A 184 -7.09 1.44 19.84
C VAL A 184 -5.69 1.36 19.22
N ARG A 185 -4.76 2.20 19.72
CA ARG A 185 -3.39 2.33 19.18
C ARG A 185 -2.42 1.32 19.76
N GLU A 186 -2.80 0.05 19.73
CA GLU A 186 -2.00 -1.06 20.24
C GLU A 186 -1.92 -2.20 19.23
N ALA A 187 -0.85 -2.99 19.31
CA ALA A 187 -0.72 -4.21 18.53
C ALA A 187 -1.69 -5.28 19.05
N CYS A 188 -2.41 -5.92 18.13
CA CYS A 188 -3.12 -7.16 18.44
C CYS A 188 -2.10 -8.28 18.68
N THR A 189 -2.30 -9.06 19.74
CA THR A 189 -1.46 -10.21 20.10
C THR A 189 -2.21 -11.53 19.99
N SER A 190 -3.54 -11.52 20.07
CA SER A 190 -4.37 -12.71 19.83
C SER A 190 -5.74 -12.36 19.29
N LEU A 191 -6.28 -13.29 18.50
CA LEU A 191 -7.63 -13.27 17.98
C LEU A 191 -8.28 -14.63 18.27
N ASP A 192 -9.15 -14.65 19.27
CA ASP A 192 -9.73 -15.88 19.82
C ASP A 192 -11.25 -15.90 19.67
N ARG A 193 -11.85 -17.09 19.54
CA ARG A 193 -13.32 -17.23 19.62
C ARG A 193 -13.79 -16.83 21.02
N SER A 194 -14.83 -16.00 21.06
CA SER A 194 -15.46 -15.61 22.32
C SER A 194 -16.41 -16.70 22.80
N ALA A 195 -16.38 -17.02 24.10
CA ALA A 195 -17.27 -18.02 24.72
C ALA A 195 -18.77 -17.71 24.57
N THR A 196 -19.12 -16.44 24.31
CA THR A 196 -20.50 -15.98 24.09
C THR A 196 -20.85 -15.82 22.61
N GLY A 197 -20.03 -16.36 21.70
CA GLY A 197 -20.11 -16.10 20.26
C GLY A 197 -19.29 -14.89 19.83
N GLY A 198 -18.92 -14.85 18.54
CA GLY A 198 -18.05 -13.83 17.95
C GLY A 198 -16.56 -14.03 18.28
N TRP A 199 -15.84 -12.92 18.36
CA TRP A 199 -14.39 -12.86 18.49
C TRP A 199 -13.95 -11.99 19.67
N ARG A 200 -12.82 -12.32 20.27
CA ARG A 200 -12.08 -11.54 21.24
C ARG A 200 -10.73 -11.17 20.64
N VAL A 201 -10.45 -9.87 20.58
CA VAL A 201 -9.16 -9.30 20.22
C VAL A 201 -8.44 -8.92 21.51
N THR A 202 -7.24 -9.44 21.72
CA THR A 202 -6.37 -9.04 22.83
C THR A 202 -5.22 -8.21 22.30
N THR A 203 -4.90 -7.12 22.99
CA THR A 203 -3.82 -6.20 22.62
C THR A 203 -2.62 -6.30 23.55
N ALA A 204 -1.47 -5.81 23.10
CA ALA A 204 -0.22 -5.87 23.84
C ALA A 204 -0.25 -5.12 25.19
N GLY A 205 -1.03 -4.04 25.31
CA GLY A 205 -1.27 -3.33 26.58
C GLY A 205 -2.40 -3.90 27.42
N GLY A 206 -3.00 -5.02 26.99
CA GLY A 206 -4.01 -5.77 27.74
C GLY A 206 -5.45 -5.34 27.50
N ALA A 207 -5.71 -4.36 26.63
CA ALA A 207 -7.08 -4.03 26.23
C ALA A 207 -7.73 -5.22 25.50
N GLN A 208 -9.02 -5.43 25.77
CA GLN A 208 -9.82 -6.49 25.16
C GLN A 208 -10.99 -5.90 24.40
N VAL A 209 -11.15 -6.33 23.15
CA VAL A 209 -12.28 -5.94 22.29
C VAL A 209 -13.06 -7.19 21.92
N ARG A 210 -14.36 -7.22 22.19
CA ARG A 210 -15.28 -8.22 21.64
C ARG A 210 -15.96 -7.68 20.40
N ALA A 211 -15.98 -8.49 19.35
CA ALA A 211 -16.65 -8.16 18.10
C ALA A 211 -17.49 -9.34 17.60
N ARG A 212 -18.61 -9.06 16.93
CA ARG A 212 -19.35 -10.10 16.20
C ARG A 212 -18.57 -10.52 14.96
N THR A 213 -18.06 -9.52 14.22
CA THR A 213 -17.27 -9.71 13.00
C THR A 213 -15.90 -9.05 13.16
N VAL A 214 -14.86 -9.69 12.63
CA VAL A 214 -13.51 -9.12 12.56
C VAL A 214 -13.08 -9.03 11.09
N VAL A 215 -12.52 -7.90 10.69
CA VAL A 215 -11.74 -7.78 9.46
C VAL A 215 -10.26 -7.80 9.82
N LEU A 216 -9.57 -8.84 9.39
CA LEU A 216 -8.13 -9.02 9.58
C LEU A 216 -7.36 -8.40 8.41
N ALA A 217 -6.84 -7.19 8.62
CA ALA A 217 -6.07 -6.40 7.66
C ALA A 217 -4.63 -6.15 8.13
N ALA A 218 -4.03 -7.15 8.79
CA ALA A 218 -2.71 -7.05 9.43
C ALA A 218 -1.51 -7.25 8.47
N GLY A 219 -1.73 -7.15 7.16
CA GLY A 219 -0.66 -7.16 6.14
C GLY A 219 0.31 -8.33 6.29
N PRO A 220 1.63 -8.09 6.39
CA PRO A 220 2.63 -9.16 6.51
C PRO A 220 2.56 -9.93 7.84
N HIS A 221 1.71 -9.52 8.78
CA HIS A 221 1.56 -10.14 10.11
C HIS A 221 0.20 -10.82 10.29
N ALA A 222 -0.62 -10.94 9.24
CA ALA A 222 -1.93 -11.58 9.34
C ALA A 222 -1.82 -13.06 9.75
N ASP A 223 -0.83 -13.76 9.21
CA ASP A 223 -0.48 -15.16 9.53
C ASP A 223 -0.07 -15.37 10.99
N GLU A 224 0.38 -14.33 11.68
CA GLU A 224 0.71 -14.40 13.12
C GLU A 224 -0.52 -14.41 14.03
N LEU A 225 -1.69 -13.98 13.51
CA LEU A 225 -2.90 -13.76 14.31
C LEU A 225 -3.96 -14.86 14.13
N HIS A 226 -3.89 -15.63 13.04
CA HIS A 226 -4.83 -16.72 12.82
C HIS A 226 -4.14 -17.88 12.07
N PRO A 227 -4.11 -19.11 12.64
CA PRO A 227 -3.30 -20.20 12.11
C PRO A 227 -3.88 -20.84 10.83
N ALA A 228 -5.17 -20.64 10.55
CA ALA A 228 -5.85 -21.24 9.41
C ALA A 228 -6.05 -20.24 8.24
N LEU A 229 -5.11 -19.32 8.04
CA LEU A 229 -5.13 -18.42 6.88
C LEU A 229 -4.57 -19.11 5.63
N PRO A 230 -5.03 -18.71 4.44
CA PRO A 230 -4.38 -19.10 3.19
C PRO A 230 -2.91 -18.65 3.15
N PRO A 231 -2.07 -19.28 2.31
CA PRO A 231 -0.67 -18.91 2.17
C PRO A 231 -0.48 -17.43 1.79
N LEU A 232 0.27 -16.70 2.62
CA LEU A 232 0.78 -15.37 2.33
C LEU A 232 2.30 -15.45 2.26
N GLU A 233 2.89 -15.04 1.14
CA GLU A 233 4.33 -14.97 1.02
C GLU A 233 4.80 -13.56 1.38
N VAL A 234 5.68 -13.44 2.37
CA VAL A 234 6.27 -12.15 2.74
C VAL A 234 7.72 -12.13 2.26
N ARG A 235 8.09 -11.09 1.53
CA ARG A 235 9.46 -10.87 1.08
C ARG A 235 10.02 -9.53 1.53
N ALA A 236 11.33 -9.51 1.72
CA ALA A 236 12.11 -8.31 1.93
C ALA A 236 12.17 -7.48 0.65
N GLU A 237 12.07 -6.16 0.79
CA GLU A 237 12.22 -5.20 -0.29
C GLU A 237 13.05 -4.03 0.22
N SER A 238 13.98 -3.53 -0.58
CA SER A 238 14.79 -2.35 -0.27
C SER A 238 14.40 -1.20 -1.19
N VAL A 239 14.38 0.02 -0.65
CA VAL A 239 14.26 1.24 -1.46
C VAL A 239 15.47 2.13 -1.23
N VAL A 240 15.83 2.93 -2.21
CA VAL A 240 16.85 3.98 -2.09
C VAL A 240 16.20 5.36 -2.14
N LEU A 241 16.71 6.27 -1.32
CA LEU A 241 16.37 7.67 -1.28
C LEU A 241 17.59 8.49 -1.67
N ALA A 242 17.41 9.40 -2.62
CA ALA A 242 18.42 10.33 -3.08
C ALA A 242 18.03 11.75 -2.67
N THR A 243 18.73 12.33 -1.71
CA THR A 243 18.43 13.69 -1.22
C THR A 243 18.95 14.71 -2.21
N LEU A 244 18.11 15.67 -2.58
CA LEU A 244 18.38 16.67 -3.60
C LEU A 244 18.69 18.03 -2.98
N ASP A 245 19.52 18.83 -3.67
CA ASP A 245 19.58 20.27 -3.42
C ASP A 245 18.40 21.01 -4.08
N ASP A 246 18.16 22.25 -3.68
CA ASP A 246 17.05 23.07 -4.20
C ASP A 246 17.10 23.26 -5.72
N ALA A 247 18.29 23.34 -6.31
CA ALA A 247 18.44 23.52 -7.75
C ALA A 247 18.04 22.24 -8.50
N GLU A 248 18.37 21.08 -7.94
CA GLU A 248 18.05 19.78 -8.50
C GLU A 248 16.57 19.44 -8.33
N ALA A 249 16.01 19.72 -7.15
CA ALA A 249 14.59 19.61 -6.92
C ALA A 249 13.78 20.43 -7.94
N ARG A 250 14.21 21.67 -8.26
CA ARG A 250 13.59 22.47 -9.32
C ARG A 250 13.78 21.89 -10.71
N ARG A 251 14.97 21.37 -11.03
CA ARG A 251 15.26 20.73 -12.34
C ARG A 251 14.34 19.53 -12.60
N LEU A 252 14.00 18.80 -11.55
CA LEU A 252 13.24 17.55 -11.60
C LEU A 252 11.76 17.70 -11.17
N ALA A 253 11.27 18.93 -10.99
CA ALA A 253 9.94 19.20 -10.44
C ALA A 253 8.79 18.62 -11.28
N GLU A 254 8.96 18.55 -12.60
CA GLU A 254 7.96 18.06 -13.56
C GLU A 254 8.10 16.56 -13.87
N LEU A 255 8.92 15.82 -13.11
CA LEU A 255 9.04 14.38 -13.32
C LEU A 255 7.71 13.67 -12.98
N PRO A 256 7.22 12.77 -13.86
CA PRO A 256 6.13 11.89 -13.51
C PRO A 256 6.62 10.79 -12.55
N SER A 257 5.67 10.05 -11.98
CA SER A 257 5.98 8.73 -11.43
C SER A 257 6.42 7.78 -12.54
N VAL A 258 7.44 6.96 -12.29
CA VAL A 258 7.99 6.04 -13.31
C VAL A 258 7.87 4.60 -12.85
N LEU A 259 7.52 3.70 -13.78
CA LEU A 259 7.78 2.26 -13.67
C LEU A 259 8.52 1.80 -14.92
N ALA A 260 9.47 0.88 -14.78
CA ALA A 260 10.18 0.32 -15.92
C ALA A 260 10.50 -1.17 -15.72
N ARG A 261 10.40 -1.97 -16.78
CA ARG A 261 10.87 -3.36 -16.81
C ARG A 261 12.36 -3.42 -17.13
N LEU A 262 13.06 -4.39 -16.54
CA LEU A 262 14.51 -4.58 -16.67
C LEU A 262 14.85 -6.06 -17.01
N PRO A 263 14.35 -6.63 -18.12
CA PRO A 263 14.48 -8.07 -18.38
C PRO A 263 15.92 -8.56 -18.53
N ASP A 264 16.84 -7.69 -18.96
CA ASP A 264 18.26 -8.02 -19.16
C ASP A 264 19.14 -7.63 -17.97
N HIS A 265 18.57 -7.08 -16.89
CA HIS A 265 19.35 -6.67 -15.73
C HIS A 265 19.66 -7.89 -14.83
N PRO A 266 20.92 -8.10 -14.41
CA PRO A 266 21.35 -9.35 -13.76
C PRO A 266 20.80 -9.57 -12.34
N VAL A 267 20.17 -8.55 -11.74
CA VAL A 267 19.71 -8.58 -10.33
C VAL A 267 18.26 -8.15 -10.15
N TYR A 268 17.72 -7.32 -11.05
CA TYR A 268 16.47 -6.62 -10.82
C TYR A 268 15.54 -6.83 -12.01
N GLY A 269 14.31 -7.28 -11.80
CA GLY A 269 13.36 -7.51 -12.89
C GLY A 269 12.59 -6.26 -13.32
N ASP A 270 12.46 -5.29 -12.42
CA ASP A 270 11.78 -4.01 -12.63
C ASP A 270 12.22 -2.95 -11.61
N LEU A 271 11.86 -1.70 -11.88
CA LEU A 271 12.01 -0.57 -10.97
C LEU A 271 10.77 0.32 -10.95
N TYR A 272 10.69 1.15 -9.92
CA TYR A 272 9.82 2.31 -9.88
C TYR A 272 10.53 3.53 -9.30
N LEU A 273 10.20 4.74 -9.78
CA LEU A 273 10.68 6.02 -9.26
C LEU A 273 9.49 6.87 -8.80
N VAL A 274 9.57 7.37 -7.57
CA VAL A 274 8.73 8.47 -7.09
C VAL A 274 9.51 9.77 -7.31
N PRO A 275 8.90 10.78 -7.96
CA PRO A 275 9.55 12.05 -8.28
C PRO A 275 9.86 12.86 -7.00
N PRO A 276 10.57 14.00 -7.10
CA PRO A 276 11.00 14.77 -5.94
C PRO A 276 9.85 15.03 -4.96
N THR A 277 10.00 14.49 -3.76
CA THR A 277 8.97 14.52 -2.70
C THR A 277 9.57 15.16 -1.45
N THR A 278 8.82 16.07 -0.81
CA THR A 278 9.21 16.64 0.49
C THR A 278 8.91 15.63 1.61
N TYR A 279 9.93 15.29 2.39
CA TYR A 279 9.84 14.38 3.53
C TYR A 279 9.55 15.15 4.83
N PRO A 280 9.11 14.48 5.92
CA PRO A 280 8.77 15.14 7.18
C PRO A 280 9.91 15.95 7.83
N ASP A 281 11.16 15.64 7.49
CA ASP A 281 12.35 16.37 7.95
C ASP A 281 12.64 17.64 7.13
N GLY A 282 11.79 17.97 6.16
CA GLY A 282 11.93 19.12 5.26
C GLY A 282 12.85 18.88 4.06
N SER A 283 13.51 17.73 3.98
CA SER A 283 14.33 17.39 2.82
C SER A 283 13.49 17.04 1.59
N THR A 284 14.02 17.29 0.39
CA THR A 284 13.41 16.81 -0.86
C THR A 284 14.22 15.64 -1.38
N ARG A 285 13.55 14.52 -1.67
CA ARG A 285 14.23 13.29 -2.09
C ARG A 285 13.54 12.66 -3.30
N LEU A 286 14.34 12.11 -4.23
CA LEU A 286 13.87 11.06 -5.13
C LEU A 286 13.83 9.75 -4.36
N LYS A 287 12.90 8.87 -4.75
CA LYS A 287 12.86 7.51 -4.24
C LYS A 287 12.81 6.53 -5.38
N LEU A 288 13.61 5.48 -5.32
CA LEU A 288 13.52 4.33 -6.21
C LEU A 288 13.41 3.03 -5.42
N GLY A 289 12.57 2.11 -5.88
CA GLY A 289 12.60 0.71 -5.47
C GLY A 289 12.73 -0.19 -6.69
N ALA A 290 13.22 -1.40 -6.50
CA ALA A 290 13.44 -2.36 -7.58
C ALA A 290 13.30 -3.79 -7.06
N THR A 291 12.56 -4.62 -7.82
CA THR A 291 12.30 -6.00 -7.43
C THR A 291 13.53 -6.85 -7.74
N SER A 292 14.19 -7.38 -6.69
CA SER A 292 15.30 -8.33 -6.84
C SER A 292 14.82 -9.71 -7.29
N ASP A 293 15.61 -10.37 -8.14
CA ASP A 293 15.39 -11.75 -8.58
C ASP A 293 16.70 -12.57 -8.48
N PRO A 294 16.80 -13.59 -7.60
CA PRO A 294 15.77 -14.02 -6.66
C PRO A 294 15.59 -13.06 -5.48
N TYR A 295 14.34 -12.88 -5.03
CA TYR A 295 14.04 -12.10 -3.83
C TYR A 295 14.34 -12.87 -2.54
N ARG A 296 14.38 -12.15 -1.41
CA ARG A 296 14.59 -12.74 -0.07
C ARG A 296 13.26 -12.99 0.65
N PRO A 297 12.82 -14.24 0.85
CA PRO A 297 11.63 -14.55 1.63
C PRO A 297 11.85 -14.35 3.15
N LEU A 298 10.78 -13.96 3.85
CA LEU A 298 10.71 -13.75 5.30
C LEU A 298 9.56 -14.59 5.86
N ARG A 299 9.87 -15.82 6.26
CA ARG A 299 8.88 -16.86 6.57
C ARG A 299 8.35 -16.78 8.00
N THR A 300 9.11 -16.19 8.90
CA THR A 300 8.74 -16.10 10.32
C THR A 300 8.57 -14.67 10.77
N ALA A 301 7.75 -14.50 11.80
CA ALA A 301 7.59 -13.26 12.55
C ALA A 301 8.95 -12.65 12.98
N GLY A 302 9.88 -13.51 13.41
CA GLY A 302 11.23 -13.11 13.80
C GLY A 302 12.07 -12.56 12.64
N GLU A 303 12.01 -13.20 11.47
CA GLU A 303 12.69 -12.73 10.27
C GLU A 303 12.13 -11.40 9.77
N LYS A 304 10.80 -11.24 9.75
CA LYS A 304 10.12 -9.97 9.38
C LYS A 304 10.62 -8.82 10.26
N ARG A 305 10.66 -9.02 11.59
CA ARG A 305 11.17 -8.03 12.54
C ARG A 305 12.68 -7.82 12.44
N ALA A 306 13.47 -8.86 12.17
CA ALA A 306 14.91 -8.74 12.02
C ALA A 306 15.27 -7.90 10.77
N TRP A 307 14.56 -8.11 9.66
CA TRP A 307 14.72 -7.33 8.44
C TRP A 307 14.41 -5.85 8.66
N MET A 308 13.23 -5.54 9.22
CA MET A 308 12.78 -4.15 9.39
C MET A 308 13.60 -3.34 10.40
N ARG A 309 14.25 -4.01 11.35
CA ARG A 309 15.14 -3.39 12.35
C ARG A 309 16.59 -3.30 11.91
N GLY A 310 17.00 -4.22 11.04
CA GLY A 310 18.39 -4.38 10.64
C GLY A 310 18.78 -3.43 9.52
N ASP A 311 20.06 -3.48 9.15
CA ASP A 311 20.71 -2.65 8.13
C ASP A 311 21.01 -3.44 6.85
N ALA A 312 20.53 -4.68 6.73
CA ALA A 312 20.84 -5.55 5.59
C ALA A 312 20.39 -4.95 4.23
N HIS A 313 19.39 -4.06 4.23
CA HIS A 313 18.98 -3.28 3.06
C HIS A 313 20.06 -2.28 2.56
N SER A 314 21.06 -1.95 3.37
CA SER A 314 22.19 -1.09 2.97
C SER A 314 23.12 -1.76 1.97
N LEU A 315 23.13 -3.09 1.91
CA LEU A 315 23.92 -3.85 0.94
C LEU A 315 23.45 -3.60 -0.50
N GLU A 316 22.19 -3.23 -0.70
CA GLU A 316 21.61 -2.92 -2.01
C GLU A 316 21.90 -1.49 -2.50
N LEU A 317 22.50 -0.63 -1.67
CA LEU A 317 22.69 0.78 -1.99
C LEU A 317 23.40 0.99 -3.33
N ALA A 318 24.47 0.24 -3.61
CA ALA A 318 25.23 0.41 -4.84
C ALA A 318 24.39 0.10 -6.09
N GLY A 319 23.64 -1.01 -6.07
CA GLY A 319 22.79 -1.43 -7.18
C GLY A 319 21.62 -0.48 -7.41
N LEU A 320 20.89 -0.14 -6.34
CA LEU A 320 19.75 0.77 -6.42
C LEU A 320 20.17 2.19 -6.83
N ARG A 321 21.33 2.66 -6.37
CA ARG A 321 21.89 3.95 -6.80
C ARG A 321 22.19 3.96 -8.30
N ALA A 322 22.82 2.90 -8.82
CA ALA A 322 23.13 2.80 -10.24
C ALA A 322 21.84 2.90 -11.09
N LEU A 323 20.75 2.25 -10.67
CA LEU A 323 19.45 2.38 -11.34
C LEU A 323 18.92 3.82 -11.37
N VAL A 324 19.12 4.61 -10.29
CA VAL A 324 18.72 6.02 -10.27
C VAL A 324 19.58 6.84 -11.22
N GLU A 325 20.90 6.62 -11.23
CA GLU A 325 21.84 7.34 -12.09
C GLU A 325 21.62 7.03 -13.58
N ASP A 326 21.27 5.79 -13.90
CA ASP A 326 20.91 5.36 -15.26
C ASP A 326 19.57 5.96 -15.69
N LEU A 327 18.55 5.92 -14.82
CA LEU A 327 17.20 6.42 -15.13
C LEU A 327 17.14 7.95 -15.20
N VAL A 328 17.90 8.65 -14.36
CA VAL A 328 17.93 10.12 -14.26
C VAL A 328 19.34 10.63 -14.56
N PRO A 329 19.72 10.78 -15.84
CA PRO A 329 21.08 11.16 -16.21
C PRO A 329 21.53 12.47 -15.56
N GLY A 330 22.72 12.44 -14.96
CA GLY A 330 23.33 13.60 -14.31
C GLY A 330 22.63 14.05 -13.02
N VAL A 331 21.87 13.17 -12.36
CA VAL A 331 21.25 13.46 -11.06
C VAL A 331 22.28 13.96 -10.05
N ARG A 332 21.96 15.07 -9.37
CA ARG A 332 22.81 15.67 -8.33
C ARG A 332 22.22 15.41 -6.96
N THR A 333 22.96 14.72 -6.11
CA THR A 333 22.48 14.31 -4.79
C THR A 333 23.45 14.74 -3.70
N THR A 334 22.90 15.08 -2.53
CA THR A 334 23.68 15.48 -1.34
C THR A 334 23.84 14.33 -0.35
N ALA A 335 22.94 13.35 -0.39
CA ALA A 335 22.99 12.15 0.45
C ALA A 335 22.22 11.00 -0.20
N TRP A 336 22.61 9.78 0.17
CA TRP A 336 21.93 8.54 -0.19
C TRP A 336 21.58 7.75 1.07
N GLU A 337 20.41 7.14 1.09
CA GLU A 337 19.92 6.30 2.18
C GLU A 337 19.14 5.14 1.59
N THR A 338 19.23 3.93 2.16
CA THR A 338 18.27 2.87 1.86
C THR A 338 17.32 2.64 3.03
N LYS A 339 16.11 2.15 2.75
CA LYS A 339 15.12 1.78 3.77
C LYS A 339 14.58 0.37 3.54
N PRO A 340 14.31 -0.38 4.62
CA PRO A 340 13.67 -1.68 4.50
C PRO A 340 12.16 -1.53 4.29
N CYS A 341 11.58 -2.44 3.53
CA CYS A 341 10.15 -2.59 3.33
C CYS A 341 9.79 -4.08 3.27
N LEU A 342 8.49 -4.36 3.33
CA LEU A 342 7.91 -5.70 3.21
C LEU A 342 6.89 -5.70 2.09
N ILE A 343 6.89 -6.75 1.28
CA ILE A 343 5.82 -7.05 0.33
C ILE A 343 5.14 -8.34 0.78
N THR A 344 3.81 -8.35 0.76
CA THR A 344 2.99 -9.53 1.05
C THR A 344 2.26 -9.94 -0.22
N GLU A 345 2.61 -11.10 -0.74
CA GLU A 345 2.16 -11.63 -2.02
C GLU A 345 1.18 -12.77 -1.80
N THR A 346 0.32 -12.94 -2.80
CA THR A 346 -0.64 -14.03 -2.90
C THR A 346 -0.38 -14.78 -4.21
N PRO A 347 -0.62 -16.10 -4.24
CA PRO A 347 -0.66 -16.88 -5.47
C PRO A 347 -1.55 -16.30 -6.58
N THR A 348 -2.59 -15.55 -6.22
CA THR A 348 -3.50 -14.95 -7.18
C THR A 348 -3.01 -13.62 -7.73
N ASP A 349 -1.96 -13.00 -7.19
CA ASP A 349 -1.51 -11.62 -7.49
C ASP A 349 -2.62 -10.55 -7.30
N LEU A 350 -3.63 -10.89 -6.49
CA LEU A 350 -4.66 -9.99 -5.96
C LEU A 350 -4.78 -10.15 -4.45
N PRO A 351 -5.22 -9.10 -3.72
CA PRO A 351 -5.45 -9.24 -2.30
C PRO A 351 -6.50 -10.32 -2.03
N TYR A 352 -6.30 -11.08 -0.96
CA TYR A 352 -7.38 -11.91 -0.43
C TYR A 352 -8.43 -11.02 0.21
N LEU A 353 -9.68 -11.17 -0.23
CA LEU A 353 -10.86 -10.50 0.27
C LEU A 353 -11.95 -11.55 0.45
N ASP A 354 -11.89 -12.28 1.56
CA ASP A 354 -12.72 -13.48 1.73
C ASP A 354 -13.06 -13.77 3.19
N HIS A 355 -14.12 -14.53 3.41
CA HIS A 355 -14.44 -15.11 4.71
C HIS A 355 -13.57 -16.34 4.96
N VAL A 356 -12.69 -16.27 5.95
CA VAL A 356 -11.78 -17.38 6.32
C VAL A 356 -12.29 -18.17 7.53
N ASP A 357 -13.27 -17.63 8.25
CA ASP A 357 -14.07 -18.30 9.27
C ASP A 357 -15.38 -17.51 9.49
N ASP A 358 -16.35 -18.07 10.22
CA ASP A 358 -17.60 -17.39 10.55
C ASP A 358 -17.35 -16.07 11.29
N GLY A 359 -17.77 -14.96 10.72
CA GLY A 359 -17.49 -13.63 11.27
C GLY A 359 -16.02 -13.20 11.18
N LEU A 360 -15.17 -13.83 10.36
CA LEU A 360 -13.79 -13.41 10.12
C LEU A 360 -13.54 -13.20 8.62
N VAL A 361 -13.28 -11.95 8.25
CA VAL A 361 -12.93 -11.54 6.88
C VAL A 361 -11.44 -11.25 6.81
N LEU A 362 -10.73 -11.83 5.85
CA LEU A 362 -9.34 -11.51 5.55
C LEU A 362 -9.27 -10.39 4.49
N ALA A 363 -8.40 -9.41 4.73
CA ALA A 363 -8.08 -8.35 3.77
C ALA A 363 -6.54 -8.13 3.74
N ALA A 364 -5.82 -9.01 3.04
CA ALA A 364 -4.36 -9.06 3.04
C ALA A 364 -3.79 -9.40 1.65
N GLY A 365 -2.47 -9.35 1.49
CA GLY A 365 -1.84 -9.69 0.21
C GLY A 365 -1.80 -8.53 -0.79
N GLY A 366 -1.11 -7.44 -0.43
CA GLY A 366 -1.09 -6.24 -1.27
C GLY A 366 -0.29 -6.36 -2.57
N ASN A 367 0.47 -7.45 -2.76
CA ASN A 367 1.29 -7.78 -3.94
C ASN A 367 2.25 -6.65 -4.39
N GLY A 368 2.60 -5.72 -3.50
CA GLY A 368 3.45 -4.57 -3.82
C GLY A 368 2.72 -3.41 -4.51
N TYR A 369 1.46 -3.58 -4.92
CA TYR A 369 0.69 -2.60 -5.69
C TYR A 369 -0.44 -1.94 -4.90
N ALA A 370 -0.88 -2.53 -3.78
CA ALA A 370 -2.13 -2.14 -3.13
C ALA A 370 -2.18 -0.71 -2.55
N ALA A 371 -1.07 0.00 -2.39
CA ALA A 371 -1.10 1.37 -1.85
C ALA A 371 -1.98 2.31 -2.68
N LYS A 372 -1.94 2.24 -4.02
CA LYS A 372 -2.80 3.03 -4.91
C LYS A 372 -4.29 2.69 -4.75
N SER A 373 -4.57 1.44 -4.40
CA SER A 373 -5.92 0.86 -4.40
C SER A 373 -6.50 0.69 -2.99
N ALA A 374 -5.76 1.02 -1.94
CA ALA A 374 -6.09 0.66 -0.57
C ALA A 374 -7.47 1.15 -0.12
N ASN A 375 -7.87 2.36 -0.53
CA ASN A 375 -9.19 2.89 -0.24
C ASN A 375 -10.32 2.06 -0.88
N ALA A 376 -10.14 1.60 -2.12
CA ALA A 376 -11.12 0.78 -2.82
C ALA A 376 -11.15 -0.66 -2.26
N ILE A 377 -9.99 -1.24 -1.98
CA ILE A 377 -9.87 -2.56 -1.33
C ILE A 377 -10.56 -2.52 0.03
N GLY A 378 -10.30 -1.47 0.81
CA GLY A 378 -10.90 -1.30 2.14
C GLY A 378 -12.43 -1.21 2.08
N ALA A 379 -12.98 -0.55 1.06
CA ALA A 379 -14.42 -0.47 0.82
C ALA A 379 -15.04 -1.83 0.45
N VAL A 380 -14.36 -2.64 -0.38
CA VAL A 380 -14.82 -4.01 -0.69
C VAL A 380 -14.81 -4.87 0.58
N ALA A 381 -13.73 -4.83 1.37
CA ALA A 381 -13.63 -5.57 2.63
C ALA A 381 -14.72 -5.15 3.64
N ALA A 382 -15.00 -3.85 3.75
CA ALA A 382 -16.07 -3.33 4.62
C ALA A 382 -17.45 -3.85 4.19
N ARG A 383 -17.75 -3.82 2.88
CA ARG A 383 -19.01 -4.35 2.34
C ARG A 383 -19.14 -5.85 2.58
N LEU A 384 -18.07 -6.62 2.33
CA LEU A 384 -18.05 -8.06 2.56
C LEU A 384 -18.37 -8.38 4.03
N ALA A 385 -17.73 -7.68 4.97
CA ALA A 385 -17.97 -7.85 6.41
C ALA A 385 -19.39 -7.48 6.85
N LEU A 386 -20.02 -6.49 6.22
CA LEU A 386 -21.38 -6.04 6.55
C LEU A 386 -22.48 -6.89 5.91
N GLU A 387 -22.26 -7.36 4.68
CA GLU A 387 -23.26 -8.08 3.89
C GLU A 387 -23.14 -9.60 4.03
N GLY A 388 -21.99 -10.11 4.50
CA GLY A 388 -21.69 -11.54 4.63
C GLY A 388 -21.58 -12.27 3.28
N ARG A 389 -21.53 -11.51 2.17
CA ARG A 389 -21.39 -12.03 0.80
C ARG A 389 -20.78 -10.99 -0.10
N TRP A 390 -20.19 -11.46 -1.19
CA TRP A 390 -19.69 -10.58 -2.25
C TRP A 390 -20.84 -9.91 -3.00
N SER A 391 -20.70 -8.60 -3.28
CA SER A 391 -21.70 -7.82 -4.00
C SER A 391 -21.10 -6.77 -4.96
N ASP A 392 -19.81 -6.91 -5.29
CA ASP A 392 -19.20 -6.07 -6.31
C ASP A 392 -19.67 -6.52 -7.71
N PRO A 393 -20.22 -5.62 -8.55
CA PRO A 393 -20.74 -6.01 -9.86
C PRO A 393 -19.67 -6.11 -10.95
N VAL A 394 -18.43 -5.67 -10.68
CA VAL A 394 -17.34 -5.63 -11.67
C VAL A 394 -16.23 -6.60 -11.33
N LEU A 395 -15.87 -6.70 -10.05
CA LEU A 395 -14.81 -7.59 -9.57
C LEU A 395 -15.38 -8.98 -9.29
N ASP A 396 -14.78 -10.00 -9.90
CA ASP A 396 -15.16 -11.41 -9.68
C ASP A 396 -14.63 -11.89 -8.31
N PRO A 397 -15.48 -12.36 -7.38
CA PRO A 397 -15.03 -12.88 -6.09
C PRO A 397 -14.00 -14.00 -6.21
N ALA A 398 -14.07 -14.84 -7.24
CA ALA A 398 -13.16 -15.97 -7.41
C ALA A 398 -11.69 -15.52 -7.55
N ALA A 399 -11.45 -14.31 -8.07
CA ALA A 399 -10.12 -13.75 -8.22
C ALA A 399 -9.49 -13.29 -6.88
N PHE A 400 -10.32 -13.06 -5.86
CA PHE A 400 -9.93 -12.58 -4.53
C PHE A 400 -10.09 -13.62 -3.42
N ALA A 401 -10.61 -14.80 -3.75
CA ALA A 401 -10.88 -15.86 -2.79
C ALA A 401 -9.58 -16.41 -2.17
N ALA A 402 -9.68 -16.80 -0.90
CA ALA A 402 -8.64 -17.58 -0.22
C ALA A 402 -8.69 -19.03 -0.76
N PRO A 403 -7.57 -19.60 -1.24
CA PRO A 403 -7.54 -20.96 -1.78
C PRO A 403 -7.80 -22.06 -0.75
#